data_AF-A0A3R6HYX0-F1
#
_entry.id   AF-A0A3R6HYX0-F1
#
_cell.length_a   1.000
_cell.length_b   1.000
_cell.length_c   1.000
_cell.angle_alpha   90.00
_cell.angle_beta   90.00
_cell.angle_gamma   90.00
#
_symmetry.space_group_name_H-M   'P 1'
#
loop_
_entity.id
_entity.type
_entity.pdbx_description
1 polymer ?
#
loop_
_entity_poly.entity_id
_entity_poly.type
_entity_poly.pdbx_seq_one_letter_code
_entity_poly.pdbx_strand_id
1 'polypeptide(L)'
;MGRIDRSYQDLKQKQKSAIADKTYSMYIRFYLENHRMPNAFEKSSICRKLYATVQALAPKTEYEEFCRIVDKREAGYEERILRDIQNGITLEKLNMKKRKKTPEETKEAVLKMKRKQRRAKRQSMKKHAVENNTCQDDTFFYIAGYTSGGAPYGVAWHEMGLEPWQALEEEQ
;
A
#
# COMPACT_ATOMS: atom_id res chain seq x y z
N MET A 1 -23.76 -8.83 3.20
CA MET A 1 -24.40 -9.52 4.34
C MET A 1 -23.35 -9.79 5.41
N GLY A 2 -23.43 -9.13 6.55
CA GLY A 2 -22.57 -9.42 7.70
C GLY A 2 -22.84 -10.83 8.19
N ARG A 3 -21.79 -11.63 8.43
CA ARG A 3 -21.94 -13.01 8.93
C ARG A 3 -22.09 -12.93 10.44
N ILE A 4 -23.31 -12.68 10.90
CA ILE A 4 -23.66 -12.46 12.32
C ILE A 4 -23.51 -13.77 13.13
N ASP A 5 -23.51 -14.94 12.47
CA ASP A 5 -23.50 -16.25 13.14
C ASP A 5 -22.11 -16.84 13.42
N ARG A 6 -21.02 -16.12 13.14
CA ARG A 6 -19.67 -16.68 13.28
C ARG A 6 -19.24 -16.80 14.74
N SER A 7 -18.86 -18.01 15.14
CA SER A 7 -18.15 -18.28 16.39
C SER A 7 -16.63 -18.26 16.16
N TYR A 8 -15.84 -18.18 17.25
CA TYR A 8 -14.39 -18.28 17.21
C TYR A 8 -13.93 -19.59 16.54
N GLN A 9 -14.69 -20.67 16.69
CA GLN A 9 -14.37 -21.95 16.05
C GLN A 9 -14.42 -21.87 14.51
N ASP A 10 -15.28 -21.01 13.96
CA ASP A 10 -15.47 -20.82 12.51
C ASP A 10 -14.43 -19.88 11.89
N LEU A 11 -13.59 -19.24 12.71
CA LEU A 11 -12.52 -18.37 12.23
C LEU A 11 -11.51 -19.17 11.42
N LYS A 12 -11.05 -18.58 10.30
CA LYS A 12 -9.96 -19.15 9.51
C LYS A 12 -8.71 -19.26 10.38
N GLN A 13 -7.86 -20.26 10.10
CA GLN A 13 -6.61 -20.45 10.84
C GLN A 13 -5.74 -19.18 10.88
N LYS A 14 -5.68 -18.44 9.77
CA LYS A 14 -4.99 -17.13 9.68
C LYS A 14 -5.54 -16.07 10.64
N GLN A 15 -6.84 -16.09 10.93
CA GLN A 15 -7.46 -15.16 11.89
C GLN A 15 -7.17 -15.62 13.31
N LYS A 16 -7.28 -16.93 13.60
CA LYS A 16 -6.94 -17.51 14.91
C LYS A 16 -5.47 -17.27 15.27
N SER A 17 -4.55 -17.39 14.30
CA SER A 17 -3.13 -17.10 14.49
C SER A 17 -2.89 -15.61 14.72
N ALA A 18 -3.54 -14.71 13.97
CA ALA A 18 -3.43 -13.28 14.20
C ALA A 18 -3.93 -12.85 15.60
N ILE A 19 -5.00 -13.48 16.09
CA ILE A 19 -5.48 -13.27 17.46
C ILE A 19 -4.43 -13.79 18.47
N ALA A 20 -3.86 -14.97 18.24
CA ALA A 20 -2.81 -15.54 19.10
C ALA A 20 -1.55 -14.66 19.16
N ASP A 21 -1.09 -14.17 18.01
CA ASP A 21 0.06 -13.28 17.90
C ASP A 21 -0.17 -11.95 18.63
N LYS A 22 -1.41 -11.45 18.57
CA LYS A 22 -1.83 -10.25 19.29
C LYS A 22 -1.86 -10.49 20.80
N THR A 23 -2.40 -11.63 21.25
CA THR A 23 -2.36 -12.05 22.66
C THR A 23 -0.92 -12.08 23.15
N TYR A 24 -0.05 -12.82 22.46
CA TYR A 24 1.36 -12.92 22.81
C TYR A 24 2.05 -11.55 22.86
N SER A 25 1.81 -10.68 21.87
CA SER A 25 2.36 -9.32 21.83
C SER A 25 1.95 -8.46 23.03
N MET A 26 0.75 -8.66 23.59
CA MET A 26 0.33 -7.94 24.79
C MET A 26 1.05 -8.47 26.04
N TYR A 27 1.19 -9.79 26.18
CA TYR A 27 1.88 -10.42 27.30
C TYR A 27 3.38 -10.11 27.33
N ILE A 28 4.08 -10.26 26.20
CA ILE A 28 5.52 -9.94 26.13
C ILE A 28 5.77 -8.46 26.38
N ARG A 29 4.90 -7.56 25.88
CA ARG A 29 5.03 -6.13 26.15
C ARG A 29 4.85 -5.84 27.64
N PHE A 30 3.85 -6.44 28.26
CA PHE A 30 3.64 -6.30 29.70
C PHE A 30 4.85 -6.79 30.50
N TYR A 31 5.41 -7.94 30.12
CA TYR A 31 6.59 -8.51 30.76
C TYR A 31 7.81 -7.60 30.61
N LEU A 32 8.04 -7.03 29.42
CA LEU A 32 9.15 -6.10 29.20
C LEU A 32 8.98 -4.77 29.96
N GLU A 33 7.74 -4.35 30.22
CA GLU A 33 7.44 -3.12 30.97
C GLU A 33 7.51 -3.32 32.50
N ASN A 34 7.14 -4.51 33.01
CA ASN A 34 6.98 -4.76 34.44
C ASN A 34 7.93 -5.83 35.01
N HIS A 35 8.73 -6.49 34.16
CA HIS A 35 9.60 -7.63 34.49
C HIS A 35 8.89 -8.80 35.19
N ARG A 36 7.57 -8.95 34.97
CA ARG A 36 6.75 -10.02 35.53
C ARG A 36 5.58 -10.39 34.63
N MET A 37 4.98 -11.56 34.88
CA MET A 37 3.74 -11.97 34.21
C MET A 37 2.52 -11.16 34.72
N PRO A 38 1.48 -10.93 33.89
CA PRO A 38 0.26 -10.26 34.33
C PRO A 38 -0.45 -11.02 35.47
N ASN A 39 -0.99 -10.29 36.45
CA ASN A 39 -1.83 -10.87 37.50
C ASN A 39 -3.27 -11.14 36.99
N ALA A 40 -4.12 -11.81 37.78
CA ALA A 40 -5.49 -12.15 37.35
C ALA A 40 -6.34 -10.94 36.89
N PHE A 41 -6.14 -9.77 37.51
CA PHE A 41 -6.85 -8.54 37.15
C PHE A 41 -6.34 -7.96 35.82
N GLU A 42 -5.02 -7.90 35.64
CA GLU A 42 -4.37 -7.42 34.42
C GLU A 42 -4.66 -8.34 33.24
N LYS A 43 -4.65 -9.66 33.47
CA LYS A 43 -5.10 -10.66 32.50
C LYS A 43 -6.53 -10.38 32.04
N SER A 44 -7.45 -10.13 32.98
CA SER A 44 -8.84 -9.80 32.65
C SER A 44 -8.93 -8.53 31.79
N SER A 45 -8.12 -7.51 32.06
CA SER A 45 -8.02 -6.30 31.24
C SER A 45 -7.49 -6.59 29.82
N ILE A 46 -6.47 -7.43 29.70
CA ILE A 46 -5.92 -7.88 28.42
C ILE A 46 -6.97 -8.70 27.64
N CYS A 47 -7.64 -9.65 28.29
CA CYS A 47 -8.70 -10.47 27.72
C CYS A 47 -9.85 -9.62 27.19
N ARG A 48 -10.32 -8.61 27.94
CA ARG A 48 -11.38 -7.70 27.48
C ARG A 48 -10.99 -6.92 26.21
N LYS A 49 -9.75 -6.42 26.15
CA LYS A 49 -9.21 -5.73 24.95
C LYS A 49 -9.10 -6.66 23.74
N LEU A 50 -8.70 -7.91 23.96
CA LEU A 50 -8.64 -8.92 22.90
C LEU A 50 -10.04 -9.32 22.44
N TYR A 51 -10.96 -9.52 23.38
CA TYR A 51 -12.33 -9.90 23.12
C TYR A 51 -13.05 -8.88 22.25
N ALA A 52 -12.86 -7.57 22.47
CA ALA A 52 -13.42 -6.54 21.58
C ALA A 52 -13.04 -6.76 20.10
N THR A 53 -11.82 -7.25 19.84
CA THR A 53 -11.40 -7.57 18.46
C THR A 53 -11.90 -8.92 17.96
N VAL A 54 -12.14 -9.88 18.85
CA VAL A 54 -12.79 -11.14 18.50
C VAL A 54 -14.26 -10.93 18.21
N GLN A 55 -14.96 -10.12 19.01
CA GLN A 55 -16.37 -9.79 18.85
C GLN A 55 -16.64 -9.14 17.49
N ALA A 56 -15.74 -8.30 16.99
CA ALA A 56 -15.83 -7.73 15.64
C ALA A 56 -15.71 -8.78 14.52
N LEU A 57 -15.04 -9.91 14.78
CA LEU A 57 -14.79 -10.98 13.78
C LEU A 57 -15.77 -12.15 13.92
N ALA A 58 -16.17 -12.46 15.14
CA ALA A 58 -16.96 -13.61 15.57
C ALA A 58 -17.90 -13.21 16.73
N PRO A 59 -19.01 -12.52 16.42
CA PRO A 59 -19.93 -11.95 17.43
C PRO A 59 -20.59 -12.98 18.34
N LYS A 60 -20.71 -14.24 17.89
CA LYS A 60 -21.35 -15.34 18.64
C LYS A 60 -20.44 -15.97 19.70
N THR A 61 -19.18 -15.55 19.77
CA THR A 61 -18.23 -16.12 20.74
C THR A 61 -18.52 -15.55 22.12
N GLU A 62 -18.79 -16.43 23.08
CA GLU A 62 -18.93 -16.04 24.48
C GLU A 62 -17.59 -15.59 25.07
N TYR A 63 -17.64 -14.57 25.94
CA TYR A 63 -16.44 -14.03 26.58
C TYR A 63 -15.68 -15.11 27.38
N GLU A 64 -16.42 -15.96 28.09
CA GLU A 64 -15.84 -17.01 28.92
C GLU A 64 -15.14 -18.09 28.09
N GLU A 65 -15.70 -18.48 26.95
CA GLU A 65 -15.05 -19.43 26.02
C GLU A 65 -13.73 -18.85 25.52
N PHE A 66 -13.72 -17.56 25.16
CA PHE A 66 -12.51 -16.88 24.72
C PHE A 66 -11.45 -16.81 25.83
N CYS A 67 -11.82 -16.51 27.07
CA CYS A 67 -10.90 -16.50 28.21
C CYS A 67 -10.24 -17.87 28.41
N ARG A 68 -11.00 -18.97 28.35
CA ARG A 68 -10.45 -20.33 28.45
C ARG A 68 -9.40 -20.63 27.38
N ILE A 69 -9.57 -20.06 26.17
CA ILE A 69 -8.60 -20.19 25.08
C ILE A 69 -7.32 -19.40 25.38
N VAL A 70 -7.43 -18.21 25.97
CA VAL A 70 -6.28 -17.40 26.37
C VAL A 70 -5.53 -18.07 27.52
N ASP A 71 -6.23 -18.59 28.52
CA ASP A 71 -5.63 -19.28 29.68
C ASP A 71 -4.81 -20.49 29.24
N LYS A 72 -5.34 -21.31 28.33
CA LYS A 72 -4.61 -22.45 27.75
C LYS A 72 -3.33 -22.05 27.03
N ARG A 73 -3.29 -20.86 26.43
CA ARG A 73 -2.11 -20.36 25.71
C ARG A 73 -1.09 -19.74 26.66
N GLU A 74 -1.56 -19.16 27.75
CA GLU A 74 -0.71 -18.51 28.74
C GLU A 74 0.28 -19.48 29.37
N ALA A 75 -0.12 -20.73 29.60
CA ALA A 75 0.72 -21.74 30.26
C ALA A 75 2.13 -21.87 29.64
N GLY A 76 2.31 -21.56 28.35
CA GLY A 76 3.62 -21.58 27.68
C GLY A 76 4.21 -20.20 27.34
N TYR A 77 3.55 -19.10 27.71
CA TYR A 77 4.02 -17.75 27.38
C TYR A 77 5.22 -17.34 28.21
N GLU A 78 5.31 -17.73 29.47
CA GLU A 78 6.44 -17.39 30.33
C GLU A 78 7.75 -17.92 29.76
N GLU A 79 7.85 -19.23 29.55
CA GLU A 79 9.02 -19.88 28.98
C GLU A 79 9.37 -19.34 27.60
N ARG A 80 8.35 -19.07 26.77
CA ARG A 80 8.55 -18.50 25.45
C ARG A 80 9.11 -17.08 25.52
N ILE A 81 8.59 -16.24 26.41
CA ILE A 81 9.08 -14.86 26.63
C ILE A 81 10.52 -14.88 27.11
N LEU A 82 10.87 -15.75 28.06
CA LEU A 82 12.24 -15.87 28.57
C LEU A 82 13.22 -16.26 27.46
N ARG A 83 12.86 -17.24 26.63
CA ARG A 83 13.64 -17.64 25.45
C ARG A 83 13.80 -16.49 24.45
N ASP A 84 12.72 -15.76 24.21
CA ASP A 84 12.70 -14.63 23.28
C ASP A 84 13.56 -13.46 23.80
N ILE A 85 13.61 -13.24 25.11
CA ILE A 85 14.52 -12.29 25.77
C ILE A 85 15.98 -12.75 25.63
N GLN A 86 16.28 -14.03 25.83
CA GLN A 86 17.61 -14.60 25.55
C GLN A 86 18.02 -14.41 24.09
N ASN A 87 17.07 -14.52 23.16
CA ASN A 87 17.26 -14.25 21.73
C ASN A 87 17.36 -12.73 21.41
N GLY A 88 17.36 -11.86 22.42
CA GLY A 88 17.55 -10.43 22.28
C GLY A 88 16.31 -9.65 21.84
N ILE A 89 15.09 -10.12 22.14
CA ILE A 89 13.89 -9.30 21.99
C ILE A 89 13.90 -8.16 23.02
N THR A 90 13.76 -6.94 22.51
CA THR A 90 13.64 -5.72 23.32
C THR A 90 12.33 -5.01 23.00
N LEU A 91 11.88 -4.15 23.94
CA LEU A 91 10.67 -3.35 23.77
C LEU A 91 10.74 -2.46 22.52
N GLU A 92 11.93 -1.95 22.20
CA GLU A 92 12.19 -1.19 20.99
C GLU A 92 11.93 -1.99 19.70
N LYS A 93 12.48 -3.21 19.59
CA LYS A 93 12.26 -4.08 18.42
C LYS A 93 10.77 -4.38 18.21
N LEU A 94 10.02 -4.54 19.31
CA LEU A 94 8.58 -4.78 19.30
C LEU A 94 7.80 -3.55 18.80
N ASN A 95 8.19 -2.35 19.24
CA ASN A 95 7.60 -1.10 18.81
C ASN A 95 7.99 -0.73 17.36
N MET A 96 9.21 -1.03 16.92
CA MET A 96 9.65 -0.85 15.53
C MET A 96 8.82 -1.68 14.54
N LYS A 97 8.40 -2.90 14.92
CA LYS A 97 7.51 -3.74 14.10
C LYS A 97 6.15 -3.08 13.87
N LYS A 98 5.63 -2.33 14.85
CA LYS A 98 4.38 -1.55 14.72
C LYS A 98 4.58 -0.22 14.00
N ARG A 99 5.79 0.35 14.01
CA ARG A 99 6.18 1.55 13.25
C ARG A 99 6.38 1.30 11.74
N LYS A 100 5.93 0.18 11.18
CA LYS A 100 5.78 0.08 9.72
C LYS A 100 4.62 0.98 9.27
N LYS A 101 4.98 2.27 9.14
CA LYS A 101 4.28 3.46 8.66
C LYS A 101 3.10 3.92 9.50
N THR A 102 3.25 5.10 10.09
CA THR A 102 2.11 5.94 10.44
C THR A 102 1.21 6.12 9.20
N PRO A 103 -0.12 6.28 9.38
CA PRO A 103 -1.04 6.61 8.28
C PRO A 103 -0.61 7.86 7.51
N GLU A 104 0.15 8.75 8.15
CA GLU A 104 0.64 10.00 7.58
C GLU A 104 1.83 9.79 6.63
N GLU A 105 2.87 9.08 7.06
CA GLU A 105 4.03 8.78 6.19
C GLU A 105 3.65 7.88 5.01
N THR A 106 2.66 7.00 5.18
CA THR A 106 2.10 6.23 4.06
C THR A 106 1.36 7.09 3.05
N LYS A 107 0.51 8.01 3.52
CA LYS A 107 -0.19 8.95 2.64
C LYS A 107 0.80 9.84 1.88
N GLU A 108 1.81 10.37 2.56
CA GLU A 108 2.83 11.20 1.93
C GLU A 108 3.69 10.42 0.92
N ALA A 109 4.10 9.20 1.25
CA ALA A 109 4.84 8.35 0.32
C ALA A 109 4.01 7.99 -0.92
N VAL A 110 2.71 7.71 -0.75
CA VAL A 110 1.78 7.46 -1.86
C VAL A 110 1.58 8.71 -2.71
N LEU A 111 1.47 9.90 -2.11
CA LEU A 111 1.42 11.19 -2.80
C LEU A 111 2.69 11.45 -3.63
N LYS A 112 3.88 11.21 -3.05
CA LYS A 112 5.17 11.33 -3.76
C LYS A 112 5.26 10.34 -4.94
N MET A 113 4.80 9.11 -4.76
CA MET A 113 4.75 8.09 -5.82
C MET A 113 3.78 8.48 -6.95
N LYS A 114 2.55 8.92 -6.62
CA LYS A 114 1.59 9.42 -7.62
C LYS A 114 2.11 10.63 -8.39
N ARG A 115 2.83 11.55 -7.72
CA ARG A 115 3.45 12.72 -8.37
C ARG A 115 4.53 12.31 -9.37
N LYS A 116 5.36 11.31 -9.05
CA LYS A 116 6.34 10.73 -9.99
C LYS A 116 5.66 10.07 -11.18
N GLN A 117 4.60 9.30 -10.96
CA GLN A 117 3.85 8.64 -12.03
C GLN A 117 3.19 9.64 -12.99
N ARG A 118 2.61 10.74 -12.49
CA ARG A 118 2.06 11.82 -13.33
C ARG A 118 3.14 12.53 -14.15
N ARG A 119 4.35 12.73 -13.61
CA ARG A 119 5.48 13.30 -14.35
C ARG A 119 5.95 12.37 -15.47
N ALA A 120 6.08 11.08 -15.20
CA ALA A 120 6.45 10.09 -16.22
C ALA A 120 5.42 10.02 -17.35
N LYS A 121 4.11 10.00 -17.03
CA LYS A 121 3.04 10.02 -18.04
C LYS A 121 3.04 11.31 -18.89
N ARG A 122 3.31 12.47 -18.28
CA ARG A 122 3.47 13.73 -19.05
C ARG A 122 4.68 13.68 -19.98
N GLN A 123 5.80 13.12 -19.53
CA GLN A 123 7.00 12.97 -20.37
C GLN A 123 6.76 11.98 -21.50
N SER A 124 6.09 10.85 -21.27
CA SER A 124 5.77 9.89 -22.34
C SER A 124 4.80 10.48 -23.38
N MET A 125 3.76 11.22 -22.93
CA MET A 125 2.85 11.92 -23.85
C MET A 125 3.58 13.01 -24.66
N LYS A 126 4.51 13.75 -24.04
CA LYS A 126 5.30 14.76 -24.75
C LYS A 126 6.23 14.10 -25.79
N LYS A 127 6.86 12.98 -25.47
CA LYS A 127 7.67 12.21 -26.42
C LYS A 127 6.83 11.71 -27.60
N HIS A 128 5.67 11.12 -27.33
CA HIS A 128 4.74 10.67 -28.37
C HIS A 128 4.20 11.83 -29.24
N ALA A 129 3.97 13.01 -28.65
CA ALA A 129 3.55 14.19 -29.41
C ALA A 129 4.68 14.77 -30.30
N VAL A 130 5.95 14.61 -29.88
CA VAL A 130 7.12 14.99 -30.67
C VAL A 130 7.40 13.95 -31.77
N GLU A 131 7.28 12.65 -31.49
CA GLU A 131 7.42 11.58 -32.50
C GLU A 131 6.33 11.64 -33.59
N ASN A 132 5.11 12.02 -33.24
CA ASN A 132 4.05 12.26 -34.23
C ASN A 132 4.27 13.55 -35.06
N ASN A 133 5.18 14.42 -34.66
CA ASN A 133 5.55 15.63 -35.41
C ASN A 133 6.71 15.39 -36.40
N THR A 134 7.34 14.22 -36.36
CA THR A 134 8.44 13.85 -37.26
C THR A 134 8.01 13.05 -38.49
N CYS A 135 6.70 12.84 -38.69
CA CYS A 135 6.20 12.38 -39.98
C CYS A 135 6.18 13.57 -40.94
N GLN A 136 7.34 13.87 -41.53
CA GLN A 136 7.42 14.67 -42.75
C GLN A 136 6.64 13.92 -43.83
N ASP A 137 5.36 14.27 -44.01
CA ASP A 137 4.67 13.91 -45.24
C ASP A 137 5.11 14.92 -46.31
N ASP A 138 5.71 14.41 -47.40
CA ASP A 138 6.19 15.17 -48.58
C ASP A 138 5.08 15.90 -49.36
N THR A 139 3.90 16.05 -48.78
CA THR A 139 2.70 16.63 -49.41
C THR A 139 2.75 18.16 -49.44
N PHE A 140 3.39 18.79 -48.45
CA PHE A 140 3.41 20.25 -48.30
C PHE A 140 4.82 20.82 -48.43
N PHE A 141 4.96 21.89 -49.22
CA PHE A 141 6.16 22.72 -49.29
C PHE A 141 6.37 23.49 -47.98
N TYR A 142 5.28 23.99 -47.38
CA TYR A 142 5.31 24.71 -46.12
C TYR A 142 4.01 24.51 -45.33
N ILE A 143 4.09 23.94 -44.12
CA ILE A 143 2.93 23.78 -43.22
C ILE A 143 2.81 25.03 -42.35
N ALA A 144 1.73 25.80 -42.54
CA ALA A 144 1.45 27.01 -41.76
C ALA A 144 0.91 26.67 -40.36
N GLY A 145 0.30 25.49 -40.18
CA GLY A 145 -0.14 25.01 -38.89
C GLY A 145 -0.95 23.72 -38.94
N TYR A 146 -1.49 23.33 -37.78
CA TYR A 146 -2.37 22.18 -37.62
C TYR A 146 -3.74 22.61 -37.13
N THR A 147 -4.78 22.00 -37.68
CA THR A 147 -6.16 22.17 -37.18
C THR A 147 -6.32 21.51 -35.81
N SER A 148 -7.40 21.84 -35.08
CA SER A 148 -7.71 21.21 -33.78
C SER A 148 -7.91 19.69 -33.85
N GLY A 149 -8.15 19.15 -35.05
CA GLY A 149 -8.24 17.72 -35.34
C GLY A 149 -6.91 17.06 -35.76
N GLY A 150 -5.81 17.81 -35.80
CA GLY A 150 -4.48 17.30 -36.14
C GLY A 150 -4.17 17.20 -37.64
N ALA A 151 -5.08 17.64 -38.52
CA ALA A 151 -4.79 17.73 -39.95
C ALA A 151 -3.90 18.95 -40.26
N PRO A 152 -2.78 18.80 -40.97
CA PRO A 152 -1.93 19.92 -41.40
C PRO A 152 -2.63 20.75 -42.47
N TYR A 153 -2.41 22.05 -42.45
CA TYR A 153 -2.74 22.93 -43.57
C TYR A 153 -1.54 23.81 -43.90
N GLY A 154 -1.34 24.06 -45.17
CA GLY A 154 -0.13 24.67 -45.68
C GLY A 154 -0.17 24.79 -47.18
N VAL A 155 0.94 25.26 -47.73
CA VAL A 155 1.17 25.38 -49.17
C VAL A 155 1.66 24.03 -49.68
N ALA A 156 0.92 23.45 -50.63
CA ALA A 156 1.32 22.21 -51.30
C ALA A 156 2.31 22.50 -52.44
N TRP A 157 3.18 21.54 -52.76
CA TRP A 157 4.13 21.67 -53.88
C TRP A 157 3.45 22.02 -55.21
N HIS A 158 2.29 21.42 -55.48
CA HIS A 158 1.48 21.69 -56.67
C HIS A 158 0.99 23.14 -56.77
N GLU A 159 0.69 23.80 -55.64
CA GLU A 159 0.24 25.20 -55.64
C GLU A 159 1.36 26.18 -55.98
N MET A 160 2.60 25.82 -55.70
CA MET A 160 3.78 26.61 -56.07
C MET A 160 4.26 26.32 -57.51
N GLY A 161 3.63 25.37 -58.21
CA GLY A 161 4.07 24.93 -59.54
C GLY A 161 5.44 24.25 -59.54
N LEU A 162 5.88 23.75 -58.38
CA LEU A 162 7.18 23.13 -58.18
C LEU A 162 7.01 21.61 -58.00
N GLU A 163 7.91 20.84 -58.60
CA GLU A 163 8.02 19.42 -58.29
C GLU A 163 8.62 19.27 -56.89
N PRO A 164 8.18 18.27 -56.09
CA PRO A 164 8.85 17.94 -54.84
C PRO A 164 10.36 17.83 -55.09
N TRP A 165 11.17 18.45 -54.24
CA TRP A 165 12.64 18.46 -54.30
C TRP A 165 13.31 19.39 -55.33
N GLN A 166 12.59 20.28 -56.03
CA GLN A 166 13.26 21.39 -56.74
C GLN A 166 13.91 22.34 -55.71
N ALA A 167 15.25 22.38 -55.69
CA ALA A 167 15.99 23.36 -54.92
C ALA A 167 15.77 24.75 -55.53
N LEU A 168 15.33 25.72 -54.71
CA LEU A 168 15.34 27.13 -55.10
C LEU A 168 16.81 27.54 -55.27
N GLU A 169 17.23 27.83 -56.50
CA GLU A 169 18.50 28.52 -56.72
C GLU A 169 18.38 29.91 -56.05
N GLU A 170 19.19 30.14 -55.01
CA GLU A 170 19.32 31.43 -54.35
C GLU A 170 19.90 32.44 -55.35
N GLU A 171 19.07 33.35 -55.84
CA GLU A 171 19.52 34.60 -56.45
C GLU A 171 19.43 35.72 -55.40
N GLN A 172 20.55 36.46 -55.25
CA GLN A 172 20.88 37.42 -54.18
C GLN A 172 19.88 38.56 -53.96
#